data_AF-A0A534BEH7-F1
#
_entry.id   AF-A0A534BEH7-F1
#
_cell.length_a   1.000
_cell.length_b   1.000
_cell.length_c   1.000
_cell.angle_alpha   90.00
_cell.angle_beta   90.00
_cell.angle_gamma   90.00
#
_symmetry.space_group_name_H-M   'P 1'
#
loop_
_entity.id
_entity.type
_entity.pdbx_description
1 polymer ?
#
loop_
_entity_poly.entity_id
_entity_poly.type
_entity_poly.pdbx_seq_one_letter_code
_entity_poly.pdbx_strand_id
1 'polypeptide(L)'
;MDARTALLAGLLVLGTVSAWQRWESRPVHPLDGALAPDEPAQADIEGAATVRHGRWLLTPRARYDIIARILSREDYRFDRLADLVPEDLALGWGPMSDNRVLAAFDVSQGARFYTWRPRGPLPIAREDVIVHSANTHVIPADARIRSEL
;
A
#
# COMPACT_ATOMS: atom_id res chain seq x y z
N MET A 1 25.62 21.80 -24.67
CA MET A 1 26.03 20.86 -23.60
C MET A 1 26.62 19.64 -24.28
N ASP A 2 27.79 19.17 -23.83
CA ASP A 2 28.34 17.92 -24.32
C ASP A 2 27.64 16.71 -23.67
N ALA A 3 27.82 15.52 -24.26
CA ALA A 3 27.16 14.30 -23.80
C ALA A 3 27.49 13.95 -22.34
N ARG A 4 28.69 14.31 -21.88
CA ARG A 4 29.14 14.10 -20.49
C ARG A 4 28.38 15.00 -19.52
N THR A 5 28.20 16.27 -19.85
CA THR A 5 27.45 17.24 -19.05
C THR A 5 25.98 16.86 -19.00
N ALA A 6 25.40 16.41 -20.12
CA ALA A 6 24.02 15.92 -20.17
C ALA A 6 23.82 14.65 -19.33
N LEU A 7 24.75 13.69 -19.40
CA LEU A 7 24.71 12.47 -18.59
C LEU A 7 24.82 12.78 -17.09
N LEU A 8 25.76 13.64 -16.70
CA LEU A 8 25.94 14.04 -15.30
C LEU A 8 24.70 14.77 -14.77
N ALA A 9 24.10 15.66 -15.56
CA ALA A 9 22.86 16.32 -15.20
C ALA A 9 21.70 15.32 -15.05
N GLY A 10 21.57 14.35 -15.97
CA GLY A 10 20.56 13.30 -15.88
C GLY A 10 20.70 12.42 -14.64
N LEU A 11 21.92 12.01 -14.31
CA LEU A 11 22.20 11.23 -13.09
C LEU A 11 21.92 12.03 -11.81
N LEU A 12 22.25 13.32 -11.80
CA LEU A 12 21.92 14.24 -10.69
C LEU A 12 20.40 14.33 -10.49
N VAL A 13 19.65 14.56 -11.56
CA VAL A 13 18.17 14.62 -11.50
C VAL A 13 17.60 13.31 -10.98
N LEU A 14 18.01 12.17 -11.53
CA LEU A 14 17.57 10.85 -11.07
C LEU A 14 17.90 10.64 -9.58
N GLY A 15 19.13 10.97 -9.17
CA GLY A 15 19.56 10.87 -7.77
C GLY A 15 18.71 11.74 -6.83
N THR A 16 18.41 12.98 -7.22
CA THR A 16 17.56 13.88 -6.41
C THR A 16 16.12 13.39 -6.32
N VAL A 17 15.54 12.88 -7.41
CA VAL A 17 14.17 12.34 -7.42
C VAL A 17 14.08 11.09 -6.54
N SER A 18 15.04 10.16 -6.66
CA SER A 18 15.08 8.97 -5.82
C SER A 18 15.30 9.29 -4.33
N ALA A 19 16.13 10.30 -4.02
CA ALA A 19 16.33 10.73 -2.64
C ALA A 19 15.09 11.39 -2.04
N TRP A 20 14.41 12.25 -2.82
CA TRP A 20 13.16 12.90 -2.41
C TRP A 20 12.05 11.89 -2.13
N GLN A 21 11.84 10.94 -3.04
CA GLN A 21 10.84 9.88 -2.88
C GLN A 21 11.09 9.05 -1.62
N ARG A 22 12.35 8.72 -1.31
CA ARG A 22 12.72 7.99 -0.09
C ARG A 22 12.48 8.80 1.19
N TRP A 23 12.63 10.12 1.12
CA TRP A 23 12.41 10.99 2.25
C TRP A 23 10.92 11.14 2.57
N GLU A 24 10.08 11.34 1.55
CA GLU A 24 8.62 11.40 1.73
C GLU A 24 8.05 10.07 2.24
N SER A 25 8.56 8.94 1.73
CA SER A 25 8.16 7.59 2.17
C SER A 25 8.90 7.09 3.42
N ARG A 26 9.58 7.98 4.17
CA ARG A 26 10.34 7.56 5.35
C ARG A 26 9.41 6.91 6.39
N PRO A 27 9.79 5.78 7.00
CA PRO A 27 9.00 5.17 8.07
C PRO A 27 8.81 6.16 9.21
N VAL A 28 7.57 6.42 9.57
CA VAL A 28 7.26 7.05 10.87
C VAL A 28 7.41 5.94 11.92
N HIS A 29 8.04 6.27 13.05
CA HIS A 29 8.15 5.37 14.20
C HIS A 29 7.12 5.78 15.27
N PRO A 30 5.86 5.34 15.14
CA PRO A 30 4.88 5.53 16.19
C PRO A 30 5.27 4.70 17.43
N LEU A 31 4.69 5.02 18.58
CA LEU A 31 4.92 4.26 19.82
C LEU A 31 4.45 2.81 19.67
N ASP A 32 5.01 1.92 20.49
CA ASP A 32 4.60 0.51 20.54
C ASP A 32 3.13 0.34 20.92
N GLY A 33 2.49 -0.70 20.36
CA GLY A 33 1.06 -0.94 20.48
C GLY A 33 0.37 -1.00 19.11
N ALA A 34 -0.84 -1.56 19.08
CA ALA A 34 -1.67 -1.60 17.89
C ALA A 34 -2.13 -0.18 17.52
N LEU A 35 -1.68 0.31 16.36
CA LEU A 35 -2.03 1.64 15.84
C LEU A 35 -3.45 1.69 15.26
N ALA A 36 -3.94 0.52 14.85
CA ALA A 36 -5.21 0.31 14.19
C ALA A 36 -5.85 -0.93 14.80
N PRO A 37 -6.38 -0.85 16.04
CA PRO A 37 -6.82 -2.02 16.79
C PRO A 37 -8.14 -2.62 16.28
N ASP A 38 -8.96 -1.83 15.59
CA ASP A 38 -10.32 -2.20 15.20
C ASP A 38 -10.37 -3.03 13.91
N GLU A 39 -11.38 -3.89 13.79
CA GLU A 39 -11.67 -4.64 12.57
C GLU A 39 -12.24 -3.72 11.48
N PRO A 40 -11.91 -3.96 10.19
CA PRO A 40 -12.58 -3.30 9.08
C PRO A 40 -14.09 -3.57 9.09
N ALA A 41 -14.87 -2.51 8.85
CA ALA A 41 -16.30 -2.59 8.69
C ALA A 41 -16.67 -2.73 7.22
N GLN A 42 -17.46 -3.74 6.89
CA GLN A 42 -18.00 -3.93 5.54
C GLN A 42 -19.52 -4.09 5.58
N ALA A 43 -20.21 -3.38 4.69
CA ALA A 43 -21.64 -3.50 4.49
C ALA A 43 -21.95 -3.61 2.99
N ASP A 44 -22.76 -4.59 2.61
CA ASP A 44 -23.18 -4.77 1.22
C ASP A 44 -24.00 -3.57 0.74
N ILE A 45 -23.85 -3.22 -0.54
CA ILE A 45 -24.63 -2.15 -1.18
C ILE A 45 -25.62 -2.80 -2.15
N GLU A 46 -26.91 -2.61 -1.90
CA GLU A 46 -27.97 -3.02 -2.81
C GLU A 46 -28.23 -1.93 -3.86
N GLY A 47 -28.37 -2.33 -5.13
CA GLY A 47 -28.79 -1.43 -6.21
C GLY A 47 -27.80 -0.32 -6.56
N ALA A 48 -26.51 -0.50 -6.26
CA ALA A 48 -25.49 0.50 -6.58
C ALA A 48 -25.46 0.82 -8.09
N ALA A 49 -25.49 2.11 -8.43
CA ALA A 49 -25.27 2.54 -9.80
C ALA A 49 -23.85 2.16 -10.23
N THR A 50 -23.72 1.66 -11.46
CA THR A 50 -22.41 1.39 -12.05
C THR A 50 -21.63 2.69 -12.24
N VAL A 51 -20.32 2.65 -11.98
CA VAL A 51 -19.43 3.80 -12.10
C VAL A 51 -18.54 3.64 -13.33
N ARG A 52 -18.52 4.64 -14.21
CA ARG A 52 -17.60 4.68 -15.34
C ARG A 52 -16.27 5.28 -14.89
N HIS A 53 -15.17 4.54 -15.03
CA HIS A 53 -13.82 5.02 -14.75
C HIS A 53 -12.93 4.76 -15.96
N GLY A 54 -12.69 5.80 -16.76
CA GLY A 54 -12.01 5.64 -18.05
C GLY A 54 -12.71 4.62 -18.94
N ARG A 55 -11.98 3.56 -19.33
CA ARG A 55 -12.51 2.44 -20.13
C ARG A 55 -13.25 1.37 -19.32
N TRP A 56 -13.27 1.48 -17.99
CA TRP A 56 -13.79 0.49 -17.07
C TRP A 56 -15.22 0.83 -16.62
N LEU A 57 -16.07 -0.18 -16.51
CA LEU A 57 -17.38 -0.05 -15.89
C LEU A 57 -17.35 -0.86 -14.60
N LEU A 58 -17.45 -0.18 -13.47
CA LEU A 58 -17.34 -0.75 -12.14
C LEU A 58 -18.73 -0.94 -11.55
N THR A 59 -18.94 -2.08 -10.89
CA THR A 59 -20.17 -2.36 -10.12
C THR A 59 -19.78 -2.36 -8.65
N PRO A 60 -20.13 -1.32 -7.87
CA PRO A 60 -19.89 -1.32 -6.44
C PRO A 60 -20.62 -2.47 -5.77
N ARG A 61 -19.95 -3.14 -4.81
CA ARG A 61 -20.48 -4.34 -4.14
C ARG A 61 -20.72 -4.14 -2.65
N ALA A 62 -19.85 -3.38 -2.00
CA ALA A 62 -19.91 -3.10 -0.58
C ALA A 62 -19.29 -1.73 -0.30
N ARG A 63 -19.71 -1.13 0.82
CA ARG A 63 -18.95 -0.08 1.49
C ARG A 63 -17.94 -0.77 2.41
N TYR A 64 -16.70 -0.33 2.35
CA TYR A 64 -15.61 -0.83 3.18
C TYR A 64 -14.96 0.36 3.89
N ASP A 65 -14.80 0.26 5.21
CA ASP A 65 -14.27 1.31 6.06
C ASP A 65 -13.22 0.68 6.99
N ILE A 66 -12.01 1.26 7.03
CA ILE A 66 -10.89 0.72 7.79
C ILE A 66 -9.97 1.83 8.28
N ILE A 67 -9.50 1.68 9.52
CA ILE A 67 -8.25 2.28 9.97
C ILE A 67 -7.21 1.17 9.94
N ALA A 68 -6.10 1.37 9.23
CA ALA A 68 -5.06 0.36 9.08
C ALA A 68 -3.69 1.00 9.02
N ARG A 69 -2.68 0.19 9.33
CA ARG A 69 -1.28 0.50 9.06
C ARG A 69 -0.93 0.03 7.66
N ILE A 70 -0.30 0.90 6.87
CA ILE A 70 0.35 0.51 5.62
C ILE A 70 1.66 -0.22 5.97
N LEU A 71 1.73 -1.50 5.64
CA LEU A 71 2.88 -2.38 5.87
C LEU A 71 3.88 -2.30 4.70
N SER A 72 3.35 -2.13 3.50
CA SER A 72 4.09 -1.98 2.25
C SER A 72 3.18 -1.29 1.23
N ARG A 73 3.80 -0.68 0.22
CA ARG A 73 3.13 -0.12 -0.96
C ARG A 73 3.88 -0.55 -2.21
N GLU A 74 3.14 -0.83 -3.29
CA GLU A 74 3.71 -1.03 -4.62
C GLU A 74 2.95 -0.19 -5.65
N ASP A 75 3.69 0.58 -6.45
CA ASP A 75 3.15 1.47 -7.48
C ASP A 75 3.26 0.84 -8.87
N TYR A 76 2.15 0.72 -9.57
CA TYR A 76 2.08 0.13 -10.90
C TYR A 76 1.88 1.21 -11.97
N ARG A 77 2.71 1.14 -13.03
CA ARG A 77 2.63 2.04 -14.19
C ARG A 77 2.57 1.32 -15.53
N PHE A 78 2.95 0.05 -15.57
CA PHE A 78 3.27 -0.66 -16.82
C PHE A 78 2.52 -1.98 -17.00
N ASP A 79 1.43 -2.20 -16.26
CA ASP A 79 0.57 -3.37 -16.45
C ASP A 79 -0.82 -2.98 -16.96
N ARG A 80 -1.63 -4.01 -17.29
CA ARG A 80 -2.96 -3.83 -17.91
C ARG A 80 -4.01 -3.20 -16.99
N LEU A 81 -3.78 -3.22 -15.67
CA LEU A 81 -4.70 -2.70 -14.67
C LEU A 81 -4.21 -1.38 -14.07
N ALA A 82 -2.98 -0.95 -14.38
CA ALA A 82 -2.35 0.24 -13.79
C ALA A 82 -3.11 1.54 -14.07
N ASP A 83 -3.94 1.60 -15.13
CA ASP A 83 -4.81 2.73 -15.42
C ASP A 83 -6.08 2.77 -14.56
N LEU A 84 -6.43 1.64 -13.91
CA LEU A 84 -7.55 1.53 -12.98
C LEU A 84 -7.07 1.49 -11.52
N VAL A 85 -6.16 0.57 -11.22
CA VAL A 85 -5.55 0.31 -9.91
C VAL A 85 -4.07 0.68 -10.00
N PRO A 86 -3.72 1.95 -9.80
CA PRO A 86 -2.34 2.40 -9.92
C PRO A 86 -1.45 1.97 -8.76
N GLU A 87 -2.01 1.53 -7.62
CA GLU A 87 -1.25 1.18 -6.42
C GLU A 87 -1.92 0.09 -5.60
N ASP A 88 -1.08 -0.73 -4.97
CA ASP A 88 -1.50 -1.75 -4.02
C ASP A 88 -0.94 -1.40 -2.64
N LEU A 89 -1.77 -1.56 -1.60
CA LEU A 89 -1.39 -1.38 -0.21
C LEU A 89 -1.46 -2.71 0.53
N ALA A 90 -0.36 -3.14 1.14
CA ALA A 90 -0.42 -4.18 2.14
C ALA A 90 -0.87 -3.55 3.46
N LEU A 91 -2.09 -3.85 3.88
CA LEU A 91 -2.70 -3.30 5.09
C LEU A 91 -2.59 -4.28 6.26
N GLY A 92 -2.34 -3.76 7.46
CA GLY A 92 -2.39 -4.48 8.72
C GLY A 92 -3.24 -3.75 9.75
N TRP A 93 -4.13 -4.47 10.42
CA TRP A 93 -4.94 -4.00 11.54
C TRP A 93 -4.78 -4.96 12.73
N GLY A 94 -5.45 -4.70 13.85
CA GLY A 94 -5.32 -5.50 15.07
C GLY A 94 -3.84 -5.74 15.45
N PRO A 95 -3.43 -7.00 15.72
CA PRO A 95 -2.04 -7.34 16.02
C PRO A 95 -1.04 -6.99 14.89
N MET A 96 -1.47 -7.04 13.63
CA MET A 96 -0.63 -6.70 12.47
C MET A 96 -0.47 -5.20 12.26
N SER A 97 -1.04 -4.35 13.12
CA SER A 97 -0.72 -2.93 13.20
C SER A 97 0.36 -2.61 14.25
N ASP A 98 0.70 -3.56 15.13
CA ASP A 98 1.61 -3.35 16.26
C ASP A 98 3.09 -3.43 15.86
N ASN A 99 3.87 -2.41 16.25
CA ASN A 99 5.32 -2.36 16.00
C ASN A 99 6.07 -3.60 16.53
N ARG A 100 5.69 -4.12 17.70
CA ARG A 100 6.40 -5.25 18.35
C ARG A 100 6.19 -6.54 17.56
N VAL A 101 5.01 -6.70 16.97
CA VAL A 101 4.69 -7.83 16.10
C VAL A 101 5.43 -7.65 14.77
N LEU A 102 5.29 -6.50 14.13
CA LEU A 102 5.85 -6.23 12.80
C LEU A 102 7.38 -6.23 12.76
N ALA A 103 8.06 -5.93 13.86
CA ALA A 103 9.52 -6.01 13.94
C ALA A 103 10.07 -7.42 13.62
N ALA A 104 9.24 -8.45 13.78
CA ALA A 104 9.59 -9.84 13.48
C ALA A 104 9.31 -10.27 12.03
N PHE A 105 8.78 -9.40 11.16
CA PHE A 105 8.40 -9.74 9.79
C PHE A 105 9.15 -8.92 8.74
N ASP A 106 9.46 -9.57 7.63
CA ASP A 106 9.73 -8.92 6.34
C ASP A 106 8.48 -8.96 5.49
N VAL A 107 7.98 -7.79 5.09
CA VAL A 107 6.81 -7.63 4.21
C VAL A 107 7.27 -7.05 2.88
N SER A 108 6.77 -7.60 1.78
CA SER A 108 7.09 -7.14 0.43
C SER A 108 5.89 -7.29 -0.50
N GLN A 109 5.84 -6.48 -1.55
CA GLN A 109 4.82 -6.55 -2.59
C GLN A 109 5.46 -6.64 -3.98
N GLY A 110 4.66 -7.12 -4.94
CA GLY A 110 5.02 -7.18 -6.34
C GLY A 110 4.06 -8.06 -7.13
N ALA A 111 3.98 -7.84 -8.44
CA ALA A 111 3.13 -8.61 -9.35
C ALA A 111 1.66 -8.75 -8.89
N ARG A 112 1.12 -7.73 -8.21
CA ARG A 112 -0.23 -7.68 -7.62
C ARG A 112 -0.44 -8.62 -6.42
N PHE A 113 0.63 -9.00 -5.74
CA PHE A 113 0.60 -9.79 -4.51
C PHE A 113 1.43 -9.14 -3.42
N TYR A 114 1.12 -9.49 -2.17
CA TYR A 114 2.00 -9.24 -1.03
C TYR A 114 2.48 -10.57 -0.44
N THR A 115 3.66 -10.55 0.16
CA THR A 115 4.20 -11.67 0.93
C THR A 115 4.78 -11.17 2.23
N TRP A 116 4.62 -11.98 3.28
CA TRP A 116 5.28 -11.78 4.56
C TRP A 116 6.14 -13.01 4.88
N ARG A 117 7.28 -12.77 5.52
CA ARG A 117 8.18 -13.81 6.02
C ARG A 117 8.59 -13.47 7.45
N PRO A 118 8.48 -14.40 8.40
CA PRO A 118 9.00 -14.16 9.73
C PRO A 118 10.54 -14.23 9.70
N ARG A 119 11.18 -13.33 10.45
CA ARG A 119 12.65 -13.30 10.64
C ARG A 119 13.13 -14.35 11.65
N GLY A 120 12.21 -14.94 12.40
CA GLY A 120 12.46 -15.93 13.44
C GLY A 120 11.16 -16.66 13.80
N PRO A 121 11.00 -17.11 15.06
CA PRO A 121 9.72 -17.63 15.55
C PRO A 121 8.59 -16.61 15.36
N LEU A 122 7.39 -17.08 15.04
CA LEU A 122 6.23 -16.19 14.90
C LEU A 122 5.89 -15.57 16.27
N PRO A 123 5.74 -14.23 16.35
CA PRO A 123 5.39 -13.56 17.60
C PRO A 123 3.90 -13.69 17.96
N ILE A 124 3.06 -14.11 17.01
CA ILE A 124 1.60 -14.34 17.12
C ILE A 124 1.21 -15.58 16.33
N ALA A 125 -0.03 -16.07 16.47
CA ALA A 125 -0.49 -17.22 15.69
C ALA A 125 -0.46 -16.89 14.19
N ARG A 126 -0.20 -17.90 13.35
CA ARG A 126 -0.18 -17.71 11.89
C ARG A 126 -1.53 -17.21 11.36
N GLU A 127 -2.60 -17.73 11.94
CA GLU A 127 -3.98 -17.37 11.65
C GLU A 127 -4.21 -15.89 11.92
N ASP A 128 -3.68 -15.35 13.02
CA ASP A 128 -3.78 -13.93 13.35
C ASP A 128 -3.07 -13.05 12.30
N VAL A 129 -1.91 -13.49 11.77
CA VAL A 129 -1.25 -12.78 10.65
C VAL A 129 -2.17 -12.75 9.43
N ILE A 130 -2.81 -13.88 9.10
CA ILE A 130 -3.64 -14.03 7.90
C ILE A 130 -4.92 -13.23 7.99
N VAL A 131 -5.62 -13.26 9.12
CA VAL A 131 -6.93 -12.60 9.26
C VAL A 131 -6.84 -11.11 9.57
N HIS A 132 -5.68 -10.61 10.01
CA HIS A 132 -5.47 -9.19 10.30
C HIS A 132 -4.55 -8.48 9.28
N SER A 133 -4.31 -9.07 8.11
CA SER A 133 -3.61 -8.38 7.03
C SER A 133 -4.10 -8.76 5.64
N ALA A 134 -4.03 -7.81 4.70
CA ALA A 134 -4.52 -8.00 3.35
C ALA A 134 -3.73 -7.18 2.33
N ASN A 135 -3.72 -7.65 1.07
CA ASN A 135 -3.35 -6.81 -0.07
C ASN A 135 -4.60 -6.12 -0.60
N THR A 136 -4.57 -4.79 -0.65
CA THR A 136 -5.70 -3.97 -1.12
C THR A 136 -5.30 -3.24 -2.39
N HIS A 137 -6.03 -3.52 -3.46
CA HIS A 137 -5.89 -2.88 -4.77
C HIS A 137 -6.71 -1.58 -4.77
N VAL A 138 -6.05 -0.42 -4.76
CA VAL A 138 -6.72 0.86 -4.53
C VAL A 138 -6.92 1.63 -5.84
N ILE A 139 -8.12 2.21 -6.00
CA ILE A 139 -8.41 3.25 -6.97
C ILE A 139 -8.51 4.56 -6.18
N PRO A 140 -7.50 5.45 -6.24
CA PRO A 140 -7.55 6.71 -5.50
C PRO A 140 -8.71 7.57 -5.98
N ALA A 141 -9.37 8.27 -5.05
CA ALA A 141 -10.49 9.14 -5.40
C ALA A 141 -10.05 10.31 -6.32
N ASP A 142 -8.85 10.83 -6.10
CA ASP A 142 -8.23 11.88 -6.89
C ASP A 142 -6.68 11.87 -6.75
N ALA A 143 -6.02 12.78 -7.47
CA ALA A 143 -4.57 12.91 -7.46
C ALA A 143 -3.98 13.37 -6.11
N ARG A 144 -4.75 14.10 -5.30
CA ARG A 144 -4.33 14.56 -3.97
C ARG A 144 -4.31 13.39 -3.01
N ILE A 145 -5.39 12.60 -2.94
CA ILE A 145 -5.44 11.37 -2.13
C ILE A 145 -4.31 10.42 -2.53
N ARG A 146 -4.06 10.24 -3.83
CA ARG A 146 -2.95 9.42 -4.31
C ARG A 146 -1.58 9.88 -3.81
N SER A 147 -1.37 11.19 -3.64
CA SER A 147 -0.11 11.74 -3.13
C SER A 147 0.03 11.68 -1.61
N GLU A 148 -1.06 11.41 -0.89
CA GLU A 148 -1.09 11.30 0.58
C GLU A 148 -0.98 9.85 1.07
N LEU A 149 -1.33 8.88 0.22
CA LEU A 149 -0.98 7.47 0.39
C LEU A 149 0.52 7.27 0.16
#